data_AF-A0A498FLF4-F1
#
_entry.id   AF-A0A498FLF4-F1
#
_cell.length_a   1.000
_cell.length_b   1.000
_cell.length_c   1.000
_cell.angle_alpha   90.00
_cell.angle_beta   90.00
_cell.angle_gamma   90.00
#
_symmetry.space_group_name_H-M   'P 1'
#
loop_
_entity.id
_entity.type
_entity.pdbx_description
1 polymer ?
#
loop_
_entity_poly.entity_id
_entity_poly.type
_entity_poly.pdbx_seq_one_letter_code
_entity_poly.pdbx_strand_id
1 'polypeptide(L)'
;MDDELRERVAAAGEAAALYNALKHGSDPDVGAIMGPIMGENPEFRPHGDEIPGVLAPVVDEVGEMDEAARRERLGELAPERLAELEADEEEDERVLPDLPNAEDGEVVMRAAPNPNGPWHVGHARMPAVIGTYKERYDGEFICRFDDTDPETKRPDLDAYDAILDDIEYLGFEPDRVLRASDRLETYYDHARDLIDAGGAYTCSCSGDDFSELKNAGEACPHRGKDAETVHEEFDAMVDGEYGSGEMVLRVKTDIEHKNPALRDWVAFRMIDTPHPREAASEYRCWPMLDFQSGVDDHLTGVTHIIRGIDLQDSAKRQRFVYDYFGWEYPEVLHWGHVQVDEYDVKLSTSTIKQLIADGELTGWDDPRAPTIQSMRRRGIQGQALVDSMTELGMSTSDVDLAMSSVYANNRDLVDDAANRYFFVRDRDEAPAVELPVVDGDAPAPDAGHPSLHPDHPDRGDREVPAGTVVVESPDLPPEGERVWLKGYGCVRYDGDELAFLDADIDVVREGDVDVIHWAPADEGLDTLLRTVDGDVRGVAEPALADVEPDTVVQFVRVGFARIDGFDPAATDEDDGPDGTEDALAYYAHP
;
A
#
# COMPACT_ATOMS: atom_id res chain seq x y z
N MET A 1 6.17 -44.46 -37.43
CA MET A 1 5.14 -43.42 -37.67
C MET A 1 5.04 -43.09 -39.16
N ASP A 2 3.84 -42.92 -39.75
CA ASP A 2 3.70 -42.37 -41.11
C ASP A 2 3.79 -40.83 -41.09
N ASP A 3 3.94 -40.21 -42.27
CA ASP A 3 4.23 -38.77 -42.35
C ASP A 3 3.05 -37.90 -41.89
N GLU A 4 1.81 -38.33 -42.17
CA GLU A 4 0.59 -37.64 -41.71
C GLU A 4 0.47 -37.68 -40.17
N LEU A 5 0.77 -38.83 -39.55
CA LEU A 5 0.79 -38.94 -38.10
C LEU A 5 1.94 -38.14 -37.48
N ARG A 6 3.10 -38.04 -38.15
CA ARG A 6 4.22 -37.23 -37.69
C ARG A 6 3.88 -35.74 -37.67
N GLU A 7 3.22 -35.23 -38.70
CA GLU A 7 2.76 -33.83 -38.75
C GLU A 7 1.75 -33.53 -37.64
N ARG A 8 0.80 -34.45 -37.38
CA ARG A 8 -0.17 -34.29 -36.30
C ARG A 8 0.47 -34.32 -34.91
N VAL A 9 1.50 -35.15 -34.72
CA VAL A 9 2.29 -35.17 -33.48
C VAL A 9 3.05 -33.86 -33.29
N ALA A 10 3.66 -33.33 -34.35
CA ALA A 10 4.38 -32.06 -34.29
C ALA A 10 3.45 -30.89 -33.93
N ALA A 11 2.29 -30.77 -34.58
CA ALA A 11 1.31 -29.71 -34.31
C ALA A 11 0.73 -29.79 -32.88
N ALA A 12 0.39 -30.99 -32.41
CA ALA A 12 -0.05 -31.18 -31.02
C ALA A 12 1.08 -30.89 -30.01
N GLY A 13 2.32 -31.22 -30.40
CA GLY A 13 3.55 -30.88 -29.69
C GLY A 13 3.75 -29.38 -29.52
N GLU A 14 3.62 -28.63 -30.61
CA GLU A 14 3.80 -27.17 -30.66
C GLU A 14 2.77 -26.49 -29.75
N ALA A 15 1.48 -26.83 -29.89
CA ALA A 15 0.43 -26.26 -29.04
C ALA A 15 0.61 -26.59 -27.54
N ALA A 16 1.11 -27.79 -27.20
CA ALA A 16 1.38 -28.17 -25.81
C ALA A 16 2.65 -27.49 -25.26
N ALA A 17 3.70 -27.35 -26.06
CA ALA A 17 4.93 -26.65 -25.70
C ALA A 17 4.68 -25.16 -25.47
N LEU A 18 3.94 -24.50 -26.36
CA LEU A 18 3.53 -23.10 -26.22
C LEU A 18 2.71 -22.87 -24.93
N TYR A 19 1.68 -23.69 -24.70
CA TYR A 19 0.86 -23.59 -23.49
C TYR A 19 1.69 -23.84 -22.21
N ASN A 20 2.56 -24.86 -22.21
CA ASN A 20 3.39 -25.17 -21.05
C ASN A 20 4.40 -24.06 -20.74
N ALA A 21 5.01 -23.47 -21.78
CA ALA A 21 5.97 -22.39 -21.64
C ALA A 21 5.32 -21.12 -21.09
N LEU A 22 4.12 -20.77 -21.59
CA LEU A 22 3.35 -19.62 -21.10
C LEU A 22 2.84 -19.85 -19.67
N LYS A 23 2.29 -21.03 -19.36
CA LYS A 23 1.74 -21.35 -18.03
C LYS A 23 2.78 -21.31 -16.90
N HIS A 24 4.05 -21.58 -17.20
CA HIS A 24 5.09 -21.71 -16.17
C HIS A 24 6.24 -20.73 -16.33
N GLY A 25 6.15 -19.77 -17.26
CA GLY A 25 7.19 -18.78 -17.52
C GLY A 25 8.59 -19.37 -17.73
N SER A 26 8.68 -20.58 -18.30
CA SER A 26 9.92 -21.33 -18.43
C SER A 26 9.99 -22.05 -19.78
N ASP A 27 11.20 -22.45 -20.18
CA ASP A 27 11.37 -23.16 -21.45
C ASP A 27 10.66 -24.52 -21.40
N PRO A 28 9.93 -24.89 -22.47
CA PRO A 28 9.17 -26.13 -22.48
C PRO A 28 10.11 -27.35 -22.46
N ASP A 29 9.65 -28.44 -21.85
CA ASP A 29 10.37 -29.72 -21.84
C ASP A 29 9.53 -30.82 -22.48
N VAL A 30 10.18 -31.68 -23.28
CA VAL A 30 9.52 -32.82 -23.94
C VAL A 30 8.82 -33.72 -22.91
N GLY A 31 9.45 -33.96 -21.77
CA GLY A 31 8.88 -34.77 -20.68
C GLY A 31 7.60 -34.16 -20.10
N ALA A 32 7.55 -32.84 -19.95
CA ALA A 32 6.40 -32.12 -19.41
C ALA A 32 5.16 -32.21 -20.32
N ILE A 33 5.35 -32.16 -21.64
CA ILE A 33 4.24 -32.15 -22.62
C ILE A 33 3.80 -33.54 -23.10
N MET A 34 4.64 -34.57 -22.92
CA MET A 34 4.35 -35.94 -23.37
C MET A 34 3.08 -36.54 -22.75
N GLY A 35 2.84 -36.30 -21.46
CA GLY A 35 1.66 -36.81 -20.75
C GLY A 35 0.34 -36.27 -21.31
N PRO A 36 0.15 -34.94 -21.34
CA PRO A 36 -1.04 -34.29 -21.91
C PRO A 36 -1.33 -34.72 -23.35
N ILE A 37 -0.32 -34.68 -24.23
CA ILE A 37 -0.44 -35.05 -25.65
C ILE A 37 -0.94 -36.50 -25.81
N MET A 38 -0.41 -37.44 -25.01
CA MET A 38 -0.83 -38.85 -25.01
C MET A 38 -2.21 -39.10 -24.40
N GLY A 39 -2.65 -38.19 -23.52
CA GLY A 39 -3.98 -38.19 -22.92
C GLY A 39 -5.04 -37.85 -23.96
N GLU A 40 -4.82 -36.77 -24.70
CA GLU A 40 -5.75 -36.17 -25.66
C GLU A 40 -5.79 -36.90 -27.01
N ASN A 41 -4.70 -37.57 -27.38
CA ASN A 41 -4.56 -38.27 -28.66
C ASN A 41 -4.25 -39.76 -28.43
N PRO A 42 -5.25 -40.62 -28.14
CA PRO A 42 -5.04 -42.05 -27.88
C PRO A 42 -4.29 -42.80 -28.99
N GLU A 43 -4.38 -42.33 -30.23
CA GLU A 43 -3.68 -42.86 -31.40
C GLU A 43 -2.16 -42.65 -31.38
N PHE A 44 -1.63 -41.76 -30.52
CA PHE A 44 -0.20 -41.50 -30.39
C PHE A 44 0.49 -42.56 -29.52
N ARG A 45 -0.26 -43.21 -28.62
CA ARG A 45 0.25 -44.19 -27.64
C ARG A 45 1.05 -45.35 -28.25
N PRO A 46 0.67 -45.94 -29.40
CA PRO A 46 1.45 -46.99 -30.05
C PRO A 46 2.84 -46.54 -30.53
N HIS A 47 3.10 -45.24 -30.61
CA HIS A 47 4.33 -44.63 -31.12
C HIS A 47 5.13 -43.87 -30.05
N GLY A 48 4.87 -44.13 -28.76
CA GLY A 48 5.50 -43.38 -27.65
C GLY A 48 7.02 -43.33 -27.66
N ASP A 49 7.68 -44.37 -28.17
CA ASP A 49 9.15 -44.41 -28.27
C ASP A 49 9.69 -43.54 -29.43
N GLU A 50 8.87 -43.21 -30.43
CA GLU A 50 9.25 -42.42 -31.61
C GLU A 50 8.93 -40.91 -31.44
N ILE A 51 7.97 -40.57 -30.58
CA ILE A 51 7.42 -39.21 -30.44
C ILE A 51 8.43 -38.20 -29.84
N PRO A 52 9.26 -38.53 -28.83
CA PRO A 52 10.25 -37.58 -28.31
C PRO A 52 11.19 -37.02 -29.38
N GLY A 53 11.56 -37.83 -30.38
CA GLY A 53 12.40 -37.39 -31.50
C GLY A 53 11.68 -36.46 -32.49
N VAL A 54 10.36 -36.43 -32.47
CA VAL A 54 9.53 -35.47 -33.24
C VAL A 54 9.32 -34.20 -32.43
N LEU A 55 9.18 -34.31 -31.11
CA LEU A 55 8.91 -33.18 -30.23
C LEU A 55 10.15 -32.34 -29.90
N ALA A 56 11.34 -32.94 -29.83
CA ALA A 56 12.55 -32.20 -29.44
C ALA A 56 12.82 -30.95 -30.32
N PRO A 57 12.79 -31.03 -31.68
CA PRO A 57 12.97 -29.84 -32.51
C PRO A 57 11.87 -28.79 -32.34
N VAL A 58 10.63 -29.23 -32.05
CA VAL A 58 9.49 -28.34 -31.83
C VAL A 58 9.64 -27.58 -30.52
N VAL A 59 10.07 -28.27 -29.47
CA VAL A 59 10.34 -27.67 -28.16
C VAL A 59 11.50 -26.67 -28.25
N ASP A 60 12.57 -27.00 -28.98
CA ASP A 60 13.69 -26.09 -29.23
C ASP A 60 13.22 -24.81 -29.95
N GLU A 61 12.39 -24.94 -30.99
CA GLU A 61 11.84 -23.79 -31.74
C GLU A 61 10.95 -22.89 -30.87
N VAL A 62 10.11 -23.48 -30.01
CA VAL A 62 9.28 -22.72 -29.06
C VAL A 62 10.14 -22.03 -27.99
N GLY A 63 11.23 -22.67 -27.53
CA GLY A 63 12.19 -22.10 -26.59
C GLY A 63 12.88 -20.85 -27.13
N GLU A 64 13.14 -20.78 -28.44
CA GLU A 64 13.73 -19.61 -29.09
C GLU A 64 12.76 -18.42 -29.27
N MET A 65 11.44 -18.62 -29.10
CA MET A 65 10.44 -17.55 -29.21
C MET A 65 10.38 -16.70 -27.94
N ASP A 66 10.11 -15.40 -28.09
CA ASP A 66 9.72 -14.53 -26.96
C ASP A 66 8.26 -14.77 -26.54
N GLU A 67 7.88 -14.26 -25.38
CA GLU A 67 6.55 -14.49 -24.81
C GLU A 67 5.41 -14.00 -25.71
N ALA A 68 5.57 -12.82 -26.33
CA ALA A 68 4.56 -12.25 -27.22
C ALA A 68 4.34 -13.13 -28.46
N ALA A 69 5.41 -13.62 -29.06
CA ALA A 69 5.36 -14.56 -30.18
C ALA A 69 4.75 -15.90 -29.78
N ARG A 70 5.07 -16.41 -28.57
CA ARG A 70 4.45 -17.64 -28.03
C ARG A 70 2.94 -17.47 -27.87
N ARG A 71 2.49 -16.33 -27.33
CA ARG A 71 1.06 -15.99 -27.14
C ARG A 71 0.30 -15.90 -28.46
N GLU A 72 0.83 -15.13 -29.41
CA GLU A 72 0.23 -14.99 -30.75
C GLU A 72 0.10 -16.36 -31.42
N ARG A 73 1.17 -17.16 -31.38
CA ARG A 73 1.21 -18.47 -32.00
C ARG A 73 0.24 -19.47 -31.35
N LEU A 74 0.11 -19.46 -30.03
CA LEU A 74 -0.86 -20.29 -29.33
C LEU A 74 -2.30 -19.90 -29.70
N GLY A 75 -2.58 -18.60 -29.83
CA GLY A 75 -3.90 -18.10 -30.26
C GLY A 75 -4.29 -18.58 -31.66
N GLU A 76 -3.32 -18.75 -32.57
CA GLU A 76 -3.57 -19.33 -33.90
C GLU A 76 -3.85 -20.83 -33.87
N LEU A 77 -3.15 -21.58 -33.01
CA LEU A 77 -3.16 -23.05 -33.00
C LEU A 77 -4.22 -23.66 -32.07
N ALA A 78 -4.42 -23.06 -30.90
CA ALA A 78 -5.30 -23.55 -29.83
C ALA A 78 -5.91 -22.36 -29.05
N PRO A 79 -6.84 -21.60 -29.66
CA PRO A 79 -7.44 -20.41 -29.03
C PRO A 79 -8.14 -20.72 -27.70
N GLU A 80 -8.70 -21.92 -27.54
CA GLU A 80 -9.31 -22.36 -26.28
C GLU A 80 -8.31 -22.50 -25.13
N ARG A 81 -7.06 -22.86 -25.43
CA ARG A 81 -5.99 -22.97 -24.42
C ARG A 81 -5.42 -21.61 -24.06
N LEU A 82 -5.34 -20.69 -25.02
CA LEU A 82 -5.00 -19.31 -24.73
C LEU A 82 -6.06 -18.69 -23.82
N ALA A 83 -7.35 -18.89 -24.12
CA ALA A 83 -8.45 -18.42 -23.26
C ALA A 83 -8.43 -19.07 -21.87
N GLU A 84 -7.98 -20.32 -21.74
CA GLU A 84 -7.76 -20.97 -20.44
C GLU A 84 -6.61 -20.31 -19.67
N LEU A 85 -5.49 -19.97 -20.33
CA LEU A 85 -4.39 -19.25 -19.68
C LEU A 85 -4.81 -17.84 -19.25
N GLU A 86 -5.51 -17.11 -20.12
CA GLU A 86 -6.04 -15.78 -19.80
C GLU A 86 -7.05 -15.85 -18.64
N ALA A 87 -7.87 -16.91 -18.57
CA ALA A 87 -8.80 -17.11 -17.46
C ALA A 87 -8.11 -17.55 -16.15
N ASP A 88 -7.09 -18.41 -16.23
CA ASP A 88 -6.26 -18.82 -15.09
C ASP A 88 -5.49 -17.60 -14.55
N GLU A 89 -4.92 -16.76 -15.43
CA GLU A 89 -4.27 -15.50 -15.08
C GLU A 89 -5.26 -14.52 -14.43
N GLU A 90 -6.47 -14.37 -15.00
CA GLU A 90 -7.53 -13.58 -14.37
C GLU A 90 -7.99 -14.15 -13.01
N GLU A 91 -7.96 -15.47 -12.79
CA GLU A 91 -8.30 -16.08 -11.50
C GLU A 91 -7.16 -15.93 -10.47
N ASP A 92 -5.90 -16.09 -10.90
CA ASP A 92 -4.72 -15.86 -10.07
C ASP A 92 -4.55 -14.37 -9.72
N GLU A 93 -5.01 -13.45 -10.58
CA GLU A 93 -5.09 -12.00 -10.32
C GLU A 93 -6.23 -11.62 -9.35
N ARG A 94 -7.29 -12.44 -9.19
CA ARG A 94 -8.45 -12.11 -8.35
C ARG A 94 -8.15 -12.33 -6.87
N VAL A 95 -7.40 -11.42 -6.27
CA VAL A 95 -7.02 -11.54 -4.86
C VAL A 95 -8.17 -11.26 -3.88
N LEU A 96 -9.20 -10.53 -4.33
CA LEU A 96 -10.41 -10.25 -3.57
C LEU A 96 -11.58 -11.16 -4.01
N PRO A 97 -12.35 -11.72 -3.05
CA PRO A 97 -13.51 -12.56 -3.37
C PRO A 97 -14.64 -11.77 -4.03
N ASP A 98 -15.57 -12.46 -4.70
CA ASP A 98 -16.76 -11.81 -5.25
C ASP A 98 -17.64 -11.19 -4.17
N LEU A 99 -18.21 -10.02 -4.47
CA LEU A 99 -19.21 -9.40 -3.61
C LEU A 99 -20.55 -10.17 -3.70
N PRO A 100 -21.18 -10.51 -2.55
CA PRO A 100 -22.44 -11.22 -2.52
C PRO A 100 -23.57 -10.33 -3.06
N ASN A 101 -24.40 -10.85 -3.96
CA ASN A 101 -25.53 -10.10 -4.54
C ASN A 101 -25.10 -8.81 -5.28
N ALA A 102 -23.86 -8.75 -5.78
CA ALA A 102 -23.40 -7.65 -6.62
C ALA A 102 -23.93 -7.78 -8.05
N GLU A 103 -24.38 -6.66 -8.59
CA GLU A 103 -24.72 -6.48 -10.01
C GLU A 103 -23.89 -5.31 -10.54
N ASP A 104 -23.26 -5.49 -11.71
CA ASP A 104 -22.40 -4.49 -12.33
C ASP A 104 -23.18 -3.17 -12.56
N GLY A 105 -22.58 -2.04 -12.21
CA GLY A 105 -23.20 -0.71 -12.29
C GLY A 105 -24.14 -0.37 -11.14
N GLU A 106 -24.45 -1.31 -10.23
CA GLU A 106 -25.35 -1.09 -9.10
C GLU A 106 -24.63 -1.08 -7.73
N VAL A 107 -23.37 -1.52 -7.68
CA VAL A 107 -22.59 -1.58 -6.44
C VAL A 107 -22.21 -0.18 -5.96
N VAL A 108 -22.85 0.28 -4.89
CA VAL A 108 -22.45 1.51 -4.16
C VAL A 108 -21.76 1.16 -2.84
N MET A 109 -20.55 1.69 -2.64
CA MET A 109 -19.71 1.52 -1.45
C MET A 109 -19.24 2.86 -0.90
N ARG A 110 -18.68 2.85 0.32
CA ARG A 110 -18.11 4.05 0.93
C ARG A 110 -16.89 3.81 1.80
N ALA A 111 -15.92 4.70 1.71
CA ALA A 111 -14.95 4.95 2.77
C ALA A 111 -15.54 5.98 3.74
N ALA A 112 -15.38 5.74 5.04
CA ALA A 112 -15.97 6.57 6.08
C ALA A 112 -14.92 7.02 7.12
N PRO A 113 -13.90 7.82 6.72
CA PRO A 113 -12.84 8.23 7.62
C PRO A 113 -13.30 9.29 8.63
N ASN A 114 -12.66 9.29 9.80
CA ASN A 114 -12.68 10.45 10.69
C ASN A 114 -11.55 11.38 10.24
N PRO A 115 -11.80 12.67 9.97
CA PRO A 115 -10.75 13.58 9.53
C PRO A 115 -9.97 14.15 10.73
N ASN A 116 -9.37 13.31 11.57
CA ASN A 116 -8.67 13.74 12.80
C ASN A 116 -7.14 13.83 12.68
N GLY A 117 -6.63 13.65 11.45
CA GLY A 117 -5.22 13.79 11.08
C GLY A 117 -4.91 12.99 9.80
N PRO A 118 -3.68 13.10 9.27
CA PRO A 118 -3.22 12.33 8.13
C PRO A 118 -3.33 10.82 8.32
N TRP A 119 -3.42 10.09 7.21
CA TRP A 119 -3.56 8.64 7.22
C TRP A 119 -2.23 7.91 7.43
N HIS A 120 -2.26 6.95 8.35
CA HIS A 120 -1.28 5.87 8.37
C HIS A 120 -1.57 4.77 7.34
N VAL A 121 -0.59 3.93 7.01
CA VAL A 121 -0.71 2.89 5.97
C VAL A 121 -1.90 1.94 6.19
N GLY A 122 -2.27 1.64 7.43
CA GLY A 122 -3.47 0.83 7.71
C GLY A 122 -4.79 1.42 7.16
N HIS A 123 -4.88 2.75 6.97
CA HIS A 123 -6.04 3.37 6.34
C HIS A 123 -6.13 3.06 4.85
N ALA A 124 -5.00 2.83 4.17
CA ALA A 124 -4.96 2.56 2.72
C ALA A 124 -5.75 1.30 2.34
N ARG A 125 -5.95 0.34 3.27
CA ARG A 125 -6.75 -0.85 3.01
C ARG A 125 -8.18 -0.53 2.56
N MET A 126 -8.80 0.49 3.16
CA MET A 126 -10.19 0.83 2.87
C MET A 126 -10.39 1.32 1.43
N PRO A 127 -9.70 2.38 0.96
CA PRO A 127 -9.77 2.79 -0.44
C PRO A 127 -9.17 1.74 -1.38
N ALA A 128 -8.12 1.00 -1.02
CA ALA A 128 -7.59 -0.08 -1.87
C ALA A 128 -8.65 -1.13 -2.22
N VAL A 129 -9.35 -1.66 -1.20
CA VAL A 129 -10.41 -2.67 -1.41
C VAL A 129 -11.61 -2.07 -2.12
N ILE A 130 -12.08 -0.89 -1.70
CA ILE A 130 -13.28 -0.26 -2.28
C ILE A 130 -13.02 0.19 -3.72
N GLY A 131 -11.86 0.77 -4.00
CA GLY A 131 -11.45 1.21 -5.33
C GLY A 131 -11.31 0.03 -6.30
N THR A 132 -10.67 -1.06 -5.86
CA THR A 132 -10.59 -2.29 -6.66
C THR A 132 -11.97 -2.86 -6.98
N TYR A 133 -12.88 -2.91 -6.01
CA TYR A 133 -14.25 -3.35 -6.28
C TYR A 133 -15.05 -2.36 -7.14
N LYS A 134 -14.79 -1.06 -7.02
CA LYS A 134 -15.40 -0.04 -7.89
C LYS A 134 -15.07 -0.34 -9.34
N GLU A 135 -13.79 -0.55 -9.65
CA GLU A 135 -13.35 -0.86 -11.01
C GLU A 135 -13.92 -2.21 -11.49
N ARG A 136 -13.90 -3.22 -10.62
CA ARG A 136 -14.38 -4.57 -10.94
C ARG A 136 -15.87 -4.63 -11.28
N TYR A 137 -16.70 -3.87 -10.57
CA TYR A 137 -18.17 -3.92 -10.68
C TYR A 137 -18.77 -2.68 -11.35
N ASP A 138 -17.96 -1.82 -11.99
CA ASP A 138 -18.39 -0.50 -12.50
C ASP A 138 -19.22 0.28 -11.46
N GLY A 139 -18.77 0.19 -10.20
CA GLY A 139 -19.50 0.65 -9.04
C GLY A 139 -19.30 2.13 -8.72
N GLU A 140 -19.86 2.54 -7.58
CA GLU A 140 -19.72 3.89 -7.05
C GLU A 140 -18.97 3.88 -5.71
N PHE A 141 -18.00 4.77 -5.56
CA PHE A 141 -17.20 4.98 -4.36
C PHE A 141 -17.49 6.35 -3.74
N ILE A 142 -18.12 6.34 -2.56
CA ILE A 142 -18.34 7.54 -1.75
C ILE A 142 -17.21 7.71 -0.71
N CYS A 143 -16.66 8.91 -0.58
CA CYS A 143 -15.88 9.31 0.58
C CYS A 143 -16.75 10.16 1.52
N ARG A 144 -17.13 9.62 2.67
CA ARG A 144 -17.93 10.32 3.67
C ARG A 144 -17.09 10.61 4.92
N PHE A 145 -16.78 11.88 5.17
CA PHE A 145 -16.14 12.28 6.41
C PHE A 145 -17.12 12.15 7.57
N ASP A 146 -16.85 11.20 8.48
CA ASP A 146 -17.62 10.99 9.70
C ASP A 146 -17.07 11.93 10.81
N ASP A 147 -17.35 13.22 10.64
CA ASP A 147 -16.84 14.34 11.46
C ASP A 147 -17.78 14.75 12.60
N THR A 148 -18.53 13.80 13.18
CA THR A 148 -19.57 14.08 14.20
C THR A 148 -19.07 14.06 15.66
N ASP A 149 -17.75 13.98 15.88
CA ASP A 149 -17.14 13.97 17.21
C ASP A 149 -16.14 15.14 17.38
N PRO A 150 -16.61 16.35 17.73
CA PRO A 150 -15.76 17.52 17.90
C PRO A 150 -14.82 17.46 19.13
N GLU A 151 -14.91 16.42 19.97
CA GLU A 151 -14.13 16.32 21.22
C GLU A 151 -13.10 15.18 21.16
N THR A 152 -13.53 13.93 21.03
CA THR A 152 -12.65 12.75 21.15
C THR A 152 -11.89 12.45 19.86
N LYS A 153 -12.59 12.53 18.72
CA LYS A 153 -11.99 12.41 17.38
C LYS A 153 -12.05 13.75 16.65
N ARG A 154 -11.67 14.80 17.37
CA ARG A 154 -11.80 16.18 16.93
C ARG A 154 -11.25 16.35 15.51
N PRO A 155 -12.08 16.83 14.55
CA PRO A 155 -11.63 17.05 13.19
C PRO A 155 -10.45 18.02 13.11
N ASP A 156 -9.51 17.70 12.23
CA ASP A 156 -8.43 18.54 11.78
C ASP A 156 -8.80 19.07 10.40
N LEU A 157 -8.80 20.38 10.21
CA LEU A 157 -9.30 20.98 8.96
C LEU A 157 -8.41 20.62 7.77
N ASP A 158 -7.11 20.44 8.01
CA ASP A 158 -6.14 20.07 6.99
C ASP A 158 -6.28 18.58 6.59
N ALA A 159 -6.88 17.74 7.45
CA ALA A 159 -7.05 16.32 7.17
C ALA A 159 -8.12 16.03 6.11
N TYR A 160 -9.04 16.96 5.81
CA TYR A 160 -10.05 16.73 4.79
C TYR A 160 -9.41 16.61 3.41
N ASP A 161 -8.59 17.59 3.04
CA ASP A 161 -7.93 17.62 1.74
C ASP A 161 -6.81 16.59 1.69
N ALA A 162 -6.02 16.44 2.76
CA ALA A 162 -4.96 15.43 2.83
C ALA A 162 -5.47 13.99 2.66
N ILE A 163 -6.65 13.68 3.19
CA ILE A 163 -7.27 12.35 3.00
C ILE A 163 -7.67 12.14 1.54
N LEU A 164 -8.20 13.16 0.86
CA LEU A 164 -8.54 13.05 -0.56
C LEU A 164 -7.28 12.90 -1.41
N ASP A 165 -6.23 13.65 -1.10
CA ASP A 165 -4.91 13.53 -1.74
C ASP A 165 -4.28 12.15 -1.52
N ASP A 166 -4.55 11.50 -0.38
CA ASP A 166 -4.11 10.13 -0.11
C ASP A 166 -4.94 9.10 -0.88
N ILE A 167 -6.24 9.32 -1.09
CA ILE A 167 -7.07 8.46 -1.95
C ILE A 167 -6.61 8.57 -3.42
N GLU A 168 -6.36 9.79 -3.90
CA GLU A 168 -5.84 10.04 -5.25
C GLU A 168 -4.47 9.39 -5.45
N TYR A 169 -3.59 9.49 -4.45
CA TYR A 169 -2.29 8.85 -4.49
C TYR A 169 -2.34 7.33 -4.60
N LEU A 170 -3.35 6.71 -4.00
CA LEU A 170 -3.63 5.28 -4.13
C LEU A 170 -4.30 4.93 -5.47
N GLY A 171 -4.45 5.87 -6.39
CA GLY A 171 -4.98 5.63 -7.73
C GLY A 171 -6.50 5.74 -7.86
N PHE A 172 -7.20 6.23 -6.83
CA PHE A 172 -8.66 6.28 -6.82
C PHE A 172 -9.22 7.69 -6.72
N GLU A 173 -10.44 7.89 -7.25
CA GLU A 173 -11.22 9.11 -7.07
C GLU A 173 -12.62 8.77 -6.55
N PRO A 174 -13.08 9.35 -5.42
CA PRO A 174 -14.45 9.20 -4.96
C PRO A 174 -15.44 9.91 -5.89
N ASP A 175 -16.53 9.24 -6.27
CA ASP A 175 -17.61 9.80 -7.10
C ASP A 175 -18.43 10.84 -6.33
N ARG A 176 -18.52 10.68 -5.01
CA ARG A 176 -19.17 11.63 -4.09
C ARG A 176 -18.31 11.84 -2.85
N VAL A 177 -18.15 13.11 -2.50
CA VAL A 177 -17.55 13.52 -1.22
C VAL A 177 -18.62 14.15 -0.34
N LEU A 178 -18.82 13.59 0.85
CA LEU A 178 -19.83 14.02 1.81
C LEU A 178 -19.19 14.32 3.16
N ARG A 179 -19.81 15.21 3.93
CA ARG A 179 -19.45 15.47 5.33
C ARG A 179 -20.67 15.24 6.19
N ALA A 180 -20.51 14.46 7.25
CA ALA A 180 -21.62 14.15 8.13
C ALA A 180 -22.14 15.41 8.84
N SER A 181 -21.26 16.32 9.26
CA SER A 181 -21.66 17.57 9.92
C SER A 181 -22.48 18.52 9.02
N ASP A 182 -22.43 18.38 7.68
CA ASP A 182 -23.31 19.14 6.77
C ASP A 182 -24.75 18.61 6.75
N ARG A 183 -25.02 17.49 7.43
CA ARG A 183 -26.27 16.72 7.33
C ARG A 183 -27.00 16.57 8.67
N LEU A 184 -26.62 17.35 9.69
CA LEU A 184 -27.21 17.28 11.02
C LEU A 184 -28.73 17.41 11.03
N GLU A 185 -29.28 18.35 10.26
CA GLU A 185 -30.73 18.50 10.11
C GLU A 185 -31.41 17.23 9.59
N THR A 186 -30.77 16.54 8.64
CA THR A 186 -31.26 15.24 8.14
C THR A 186 -31.31 14.22 9.26
N TYR A 187 -30.29 14.16 10.12
CA TYR A 187 -30.29 13.22 11.24
C TYR A 187 -31.33 13.57 12.30
N TYR A 188 -31.56 14.86 12.58
CA TYR A 188 -32.61 15.30 13.49
C TYR A 188 -34.01 14.92 12.99
N ASP A 189 -34.28 15.09 11.70
CA ASP A 189 -35.55 14.68 11.10
C ASP A 189 -35.79 13.18 11.24
N HIS A 190 -34.79 12.35 10.95
CA HIS A 190 -34.91 10.90 11.14
C HIS A 190 -35.01 10.50 12.62
N ALA A 191 -34.40 11.27 13.53
CA ALA A 191 -34.58 11.05 14.96
C ALA A 191 -36.02 11.33 15.39
N ARG A 192 -36.65 12.39 14.86
CA ARG A 192 -38.07 12.70 15.08
C ARG A 192 -38.98 11.61 14.51
N ASP A 193 -38.71 11.14 13.30
CA ASP A 193 -39.45 10.02 12.69
C ASP A 193 -39.32 8.73 13.53
N LEU A 194 -38.14 8.48 14.10
CA LEU A 194 -37.91 7.34 14.99
C LEU A 194 -38.68 7.48 16.32
N ILE A 195 -38.78 8.70 16.86
CA ILE A 195 -39.62 9.00 18.03
C ILE A 195 -41.10 8.73 17.71
N ASP A 196 -41.58 9.17 16.54
CA ASP A 196 -42.96 8.91 16.07
C ASP A 196 -43.26 7.41 15.90
N ALA A 197 -42.27 6.64 15.45
CA ALA A 197 -42.35 5.18 15.38
C ALA A 197 -42.29 4.51 16.77
N GLY A 198 -42.11 5.27 17.85
CA GLY A 198 -41.94 4.78 19.22
C GLY A 198 -40.58 4.13 19.49
N GLY A 199 -39.65 4.28 18.55
CA GLY A 199 -38.35 3.64 18.50
C GLY A 199 -37.21 4.42 19.14
N ALA A 200 -37.48 5.59 19.73
CA ALA A 200 -36.50 6.34 20.50
C ALA A 200 -37.11 6.96 21.76
N TYR A 201 -36.25 7.32 22.72
CA TYR A 201 -36.63 8.07 23.91
C TYR A 201 -35.43 8.84 24.49
N THR A 202 -35.72 9.97 25.09
CA THR A 202 -34.77 10.84 25.81
C THR A 202 -34.52 10.34 27.23
N CYS A 203 -33.27 10.35 27.66
CA CYS A 203 -32.83 9.77 28.92
C CYS A 203 -31.83 10.70 29.62
N SER A 204 -32.13 11.07 30.86
CA SER A 204 -31.28 11.86 31.76
C SER A 204 -30.65 11.03 32.89
N CYS A 205 -30.67 9.69 32.78
CA CYS A 205 -29.92 8.85 33.70
C CYS A 205 -28.42 9.11 33.54
N SER A 206 -27.67 9.06 34.64
CA SER A 206 -26.21 9.04 34.55
C SER A 206 -25.74 7.81 33.76
N GLY A 207 -24.54 7.88 33.18
CA GLY A 207 -23.94 6.76 32.44
C GLY A 207 -23.86 5.49 33.29
N ASP A 208 -23.49 5.63 34.57
CA ASP A 208 -23.37 4.52 35.52
C ASP A 208 -24.72 3.92 35.87
N ASP A 209 -25.72 4.74 36.25
CA ASP A 209 -27.07 4.25 36.59
C ASP A 209 -27.72 3.53 35.40
N PHE A 210 -27.57 4.09 34.19
CA PHE A 210 -28.08 3.44 33.00
C PHE A 210 -27.34 2.13 32.72
N SER A 211 -26.02 2.10 32.89
CA SER A 211 -25.21 0.89 32.72
C SER A 211 -25.65 -0.23 33.66
N GLU A 212 -25.92 0.08 34.94
CA GLU A 212 -26.43 -0.89 35.93
C GLU A 212 -27.78 -1.50 35.49
N LEU A 213 -28.75 -0.65 35.16
CA LEU A 213 -30.08 -1.08 34.70
C LEU A 213 -29.98 -1.89 33.40
N LYS A 214 -29.21 -1.38 32.43
CA LYS A 214 -28.96 -2.03 31.14
C LYS A 214 -28.36 -3.42 31.34
N ASN A 215 -27.39 -3.58 32.24
CA ASN A 215 -26.75 -4.87 32.50
C ASN A 215 -27.68 -5.85 33.21
N ALA A 216 -28.60 -5.35 34.05
CA ALA A 216 -29.66 -6.14 34.67
C ALA A 216 -30.79 -6.53 33.70
N GLY A 217 -30.84 -5.95 32.49
CA GLY A 217 -31.94 -6.15 31.53
C GLY A 217 -33.19 -5.37 31.91
N GLU A 218 -33.04 -4.33 32.74
CA GLU A 218 -34.13 -3.51 33.24
C GLU A 218 -34.24 -2.20 32.46
N ALA A 219 -35.46 -1.82 32.09
CA ALA A 219 -35.74 -0.56 31.43
C ALA A 219 -35.49 0.62 32.39
N CYS A 220 -34.85 1.68 31.89
CA CYS A 220 -34.74 2.90 32.70
C CYS A 220 -36.12 3.58 32.86
N PRO A 221 -36.33 4.39 33.91
CA PRO A 221 -37.61 5.05 34.17
C PRO A 221 -38.10 5.94 33.01
N HIS A 222 -37.19 6.43 32.18
CA HIS A 222 -37.49 7.32 31.05
C HIS A 222 -37.97 6.58 29.79
N ARG A 223 -37.77 5.26 29.69
CA ARG A 223 -38.10 4.45 28.49
C ARG A 223 -39.59 4.47 28.12
N GLY A 224 -40.45 4.75 29.09
CA GLY A 224 -41.91 4.79 28.95
C GLY A 224 -42.53 6.18 28.82
N LYS A 225 -41.73 7.24 28.58
CA LYS A 225 -42.24 8.58 28.26
C LYS A 225 -43.16 8.52 27.03
N ASP A 226 -44.19 9.36 27.00
CA ASP A 226 -45.00 9.57 25.80
C ASP A 226 -44.22 10.33 24.72
N ALA A 227 -44.63 10.18 23.47
CA ALA A 227 -43.91 10.73 22.33
C ALA A 227 -43.86 12.27 22.33
N GLU A 228 -44.92 12.95 22.82
CA GLU A 228 -44.96 14.42 22.90
C GLU A 228 -43.86 14.94 23.82
N THR A 229 -43.70 14.34 25.00
CA THR A 229 -42.61 14.67 25.92
C THR A 229 -41.23 14.40 25.31
N VAL A 230 -41.06 13.28 24.60
CA VAL A 230 -39.78 12.93 23.98
C VAL A 230 -39.42 13.92 22.86
N HIS A 231 -40.40 14.35 22.05
CA HIS A 231 -40.21 15.39 21.04
C HIS A 231 -39.80 16.72 21.66
N GLU A 232 -40.53 17.19 22.67
CA GLU A 232 -40.21 18.46 23.36
C GLU A 232 -38.77 18.45 23.91
N GLU A 233 -38.36 17.36 24.58
CA GLU A 233 -37.01 17.24 25.12
C GLU A 233 -35.94 17.10 24.03
N PHE A 234 -36.23 16.39 22.93
CA PHE A 234 -35.26 16.25 21.83
C PHE A 234 -35.09 17.56 21.04
N ASP A 235 -36.16 18.31 20.80
CA ASP A 235 -36.07 19.65 20.20
C ASP A 235 -35.26 20.59 21.11
N ALA A 236 -35.45 20.53 22.43
CA ALA A 236 -34.62 21.27 23.38
C ALA A 236 -33.14 20.82 23.38
N MET A 237 -32.85 19.54 23.10
CA MET A 237 -31.47 19.08 22.84
C MET A 237 -30.90 19.72 21.58
N VAL A 238 -31.65 19.72 20.47
CA VAL A 238 -31.24 20.34 19.19
C VAL A 238 -30.99 21.84 19.35
N ASP A 239 -31.84 22.54 20.10
CA ASP A 239 -31.70 23.96 20.43
C ASP A 239 -30.56 24.25 21.43
N GLY A 240 -29.90 23.22 21.96
CA GLY A 240 -28.75 23.34 22.85
C GLY A 240 -29.12 23.75 24.29
N GLU A 241 -30.33 23.48 24.75
CA GLU A 241 -30.77 23.88 26.10
C GLU A 241 -30.14 23.05 27.23
N TYR A 242 -29.56 21.89 26.91
CA TYR A 242 -28.89 20.99 27.85
C TYR A 242 -27.37 21.09 27.80
N GLY A 243 -26.69 20.74 28.90
CA GLY A 243 -25.23 20.60 28.97
C GLY A 243 -24.72 19.22 28.52
N SER A 244 -23.40 19.12 28.29
CA SER A 244 -22.75 17.83 28.01
C SER A 244 -23.07 16.78 29.09
N GLY A 245 -23.53 15.60 28.67
CA GLY A 245 -23.89 14.49 29.54
C GLY A 245 -25.22 14.61 30.30
N GLU A 246 -25.96 15.72 30.17
CA GLU A 246 -27.23 15.93 30.89
C GLU A 246 -28.40 15.14 30.30
N MET A 247 -28.42 15.00 28.97
CA MET A 247 -29.48 14.30 28.24
C MET A 247 -28.89 13.57 27.03
N VAL A 248 -29.44 12.39 26.73
CA VAL A 248 -29.16 11.64 25.51
C VAL A 248 -30.45 11.14 24.87
N LEU A 249 -30.47 11.01 23.54
CA LEU A 249 -31.50 10.24 22.84
C LEU A 249 -31.02 8.80 22.70
N ARG A 250 -31.86 7.82 23.03
CA ARG A 250 -31.56 6.39 22.91
C ARG A 250 -32.48 5.72 21.90
N VAL A 251 -31.95 4.82 21.09
CA VAL A 251 -32.76 3.92 20.27
C VAL A 251 -33.37 2.87 21.17
N LYS A 252 -34.67 2.68 21.12
CA LYS A 252 -35.40 1.65 21.85
C LYS A 252 -35.23 0.31 21.15
N THR A 253 -34.54 -0.61 21.79
CA THR A 253 -34.22 -1.95 21.28
C THR A 253 -34.84 -3.02 22.18
N ASP A 254 -34.34 -4.25 22.12
CA ASP A 254 -34.61 -5.27 23.12
C ASP A 254 -33.75 -5.04 24.38
N ILE A 255 -34.37 -4.62 25.48
CA ILE A 255 -33.68 -4.38 26.76
C ILE A 255 -33.15 -5.67 27.40
N GLU A 256 -33.69 -6.84 27.01
CA GLU A 256 -33.25 -8.16 27.48
C GLU A 256 -32.24 -8.80 26.50
N HIS A 257 -31.83 -8.09 25.44
CA HIS A 257 -30.97 -8.62 24.39
C HIS A 257 -29.69 -9.27 24.96
N LYS A 258 -29.27 -10.43 24.46
CA LYS A 258 -28.13 -11.17 25.04
C LYS A 258 -26.81 -10.41 25.03
N ASN A 259 -26.59 -9.59 24.00
CA ASN A 259 -25.46 -8.66 23.92
C ASN A 259 -25.85 -7.31 24.57
N PRO A 260 -25.28 -6.93 25.72
CA PRO A 260 -25.57 -5.67 26.40
C PRO A 260 -25.16 -4.41 25.63
N ALA A 261 -24.30 -4.53 24.61
CA ALA A 261 -23.93 -3.42 23.75
C ALA A 261 -25.06 -2.97 22.80
N LEU A 262 -26.04 -3.86 22.53
CA LEU A 262 -27.18 -3.55 21.67
C LEU A 262 -28.38 -3.01 22.45
N ARG A 263 -28.35 -3.09 23.78
CA ARG A 263 -29.45 -2.64 24.65
C ARG A 263 -29.47 -1.13 24.73
N ASP A 264 -30.54 -0.54 24.21
CA ASP A 264 -30.93 0.85 24.27
C ASP A 264 -29.75 1.83 24.14
N TRP A 265 -29.02 1.66 23.03
CA TRP A 265 -27.81 2.40 22.72
C TRP A 265 -28.11 3.87 22.39
N VAL A 266 -27.12 4.74 22.56
CA VAL A 266 -27.27 6.19 22.41
C VAL A 266 -27.27 6.57 20.93
N ALA A 267 -28.33 7.23 20.47
CA ALA A 267 -28.43 7.81 19.13
C ALA A 267 -27.80 9.20 19.06
N PHE A 268 -28.04 10.05 20.07
CA PHE A 268 -27.52 11.42 20.14
C PHE A 268 -27.02 11.76 21.54
N ARG A 269 -25.97 12.60 21.61
CA ARG A 269 -25.38 13.13 22.84
C ARG A 269 -25.13 14.63 22.75
N MET A 270 -25.12 15.29 23.90
CA MET A 270 -24.70 16.68 24.01
C MET A 270 -23.17 16.78 24.10
N ILE A 271 -22.57 17.69 23.33
CA ILE A 271 -21.15 18.05 23.39
C ILE A 271 -21.03 19.58 23.41
N ASP A 272 -20.26 20.11 24.36
CA ASP A 272 -20.08 21.55 24.54
C ASP A 272 -18.89 22.11 23.75
N THR A 273 -17.97 21.24 23.35
CA THR A 273 -16.82 21.60 22.50
C THR A 273 -17.31 21.98 21.10
N PRO A 274 -17.08 23.23 20.65
CA PRO A 274 -17.47 23.64 19.31
C PRO A 274 -16.76 22.84 18.23
N HIS A 275 -17.47 22.52 17.17
CA HIS A 275 -16.89 21.89 15.99
C HIS A 275 -15.86 22.82 15.32
N PRO A 276 -14.71 22.29 14.85
CA PRO A 276 -13.68 23.09 14.18
C PRO A 276 -14.15 23.79 12.90
N ARG A 277 -15.08 23.18 12.15
CA ARG A 277 -15.73 23.83 11.00
C ARG A 277 -16.74 24.87 11.49
N GLU A 278 -16.59 26.11 11.03
CA GLU A 278 -17.48 27.23 11.34
C GLU A 278 -18.95 26.94 11.03
N ALA A 279 -19.24 26.29 9.90
CA ALA A 279 -20.61 25.94 9.51
C ALA A 279 -21.31 24.98 10.50
N ALA A 280 -20.56 24.30 11.36
CA ALA A 280 -21.09 23.36 12.33
C ALA A 280 -20.76 23.72 13.79
N SER A 281 -20.15 24.90 14.04
CA SER A 281 -19.61 25.25 15.37
C SER A 281 -20.68 25.50 16.42
N GLU A 282 -21.89 25.87 16.00
CA GLU A 282 -23.03 26.16 16.90
C GLU A 282 -23.79 24.89 17.32
N TYR A 283 -23.56 23.75 16.65
CA TYR A 283 -24.25 22.51 16.99
C TYR A 283 -23.69 21.88 18.26
N ARG A 284 -24.61 21.46 19.14
CA ARG A 284 -24.27 20.79 20.41
C ARG A 284 -24.91 19.41 20.57
N CYS A 285 -25.94 19.08 19.80
CA CYS A 285 -26.58 17.77 19.79
C CYS A 285 -25.99 16.92 18.65
N TRP A 286 -25.09 16.00 18.96
CA TRP A 286 -24.36 15.23 17.95
C TRP A 286 -24.84 13.79 17.87
N PRO A 287 -25.09 13.24 16.66
CA PRO A 287 -25.41 11.84 16.49
C PRO A 287 -24.19 10.96 16.76
N MET A 288 -24.44 9.78 17.31
CA MET A 288 -23.45 8.71 17.42
C MET A 288 -23.26 8.04 16.06
N LEU A 289 -22.05 7.51 15.83
CA LEU A 289 -21.63 6.84 14.58
C LEU A 289 -22.68 5.86 14.04
N ASP A 290 -23.24 5.00 14.89
CA ASP A 290 -24.18 3.99 14.45
C ASP A 290 -25.46 4.61 13.87
N PHE A 291 -26.01 5.66 14.50
CA PHE A 291 -27.20 6.34 14.00
C PHE A 291 -26.90 7.10 12.70
N GLN A 292 -25.86 7.93 12.69
CA GLN A 292 -25.48 8.74 11.53
C GLN A 292 -25.12 7.88 10.33
N SER A 293 -24.18 6.93 10.47
CA SER A 293 -23.78 6.07 9.35
C SER A 293 -24.94 5.22 8.85
N GLY A 294 -25.83 4.76 9.73
CA GLY A 294 -26.98 3.96 9.32
C GLY A 294 -27.94 4.75 8.43
N VAL A 295 -28.27 5.98 8.82
CA VAL A 295 -29.11 6.89 8.03
C VAL A 295 -28.43 7.25 6.70
N ASP A 296 -27.14 7.59 6.73
CA ASP A 296 -26.43 7.97 5.51
C ASP A 296 -26.27 6.82 4.53
N ASP A 297 -25.93 5.62 4.99
CA ASP A 297 -25.77 4.45 4.12
C ASP A 297 -27.09 4.19 3.34
N HIS A 298 -28.25 4.30 4.01
CA HIS A 298 -29.56 4.17 3.33
C HIS A 298 -29.82 5.31 2.33
N LEU A 299 -29.67 6.57 2.76
CA LEU A 299 -30.00 7.72 1.93
C LEU A 299 -29.06 7.93 0.75
N THR A 300 -27.82 7.44 0.84
CA THR A 300 -26.83 7.52 -0.23
C THR A 300 -26.87 6.31 -1.16
N GLY A 301 -27.65 5.29 -0.82
CA GLY A 301 -27.84 4.09 -1.64
C GLY A 301 -26.74 3.05 -1.49
N VAL A 302 -25.97 3.07 -0.39
CA VAL A 302 -24.91 2.09 -0.14
C VAL A 302 -25.51 0.68 -0.16
N THR A 303 -24.91 -0.19 -0.97
CA THR A 303 -25.32 -1.60 -1.14
C THR A 303 -24.39 -2.55 -0.40
N HIS A 304 -23.11 -2.17 -0.28
CA HIS A 304 -22.06 -2.98 0.33
C HIS A 304 -21.25 -2.14 1.33
N ILE A 305 -21.20 -2.60 2.57
CA ILE A 305 -20.43 -2.03 3.66
C ILE A 305 -19.21 -2.92 3.89
N ILE A 306 -18.03 -2.41 3.53
CA ILE A 306 -16.76 -3.11 3.72
C ILE A 306 -15.91 -2.36 4.75
N ARG A 307 -15.49 -3.04 5.82
CA ARG A 307 -14.80 -2.43 6.97
C ARG A 307 -14.08 -3.42 7.88
N GLY A 308 -13.38 -2.91 8.88
CA GLY A 308 -12.75 -3.73 9.94
C GLY A 308 -13.74 -4.47 10.84
N ILE A 309 -13.30 -5.61 11.37
CA ILE A 309 -14.07 -6.53 12.24
C ILE A 309 -14.46 -5.91 13.60
N ASP A 310 -13.79 -4.84 14.01
CA ASP A 310 -14.09 -4.06 15.21
C ASP A 310 -15.49 -3.43 15.17
N LEU A 311 -16.01 -3.13 13.98
CA LEU A 311 -17.33 -2.54 13.79
C LEU A 311 -18.45 -3.57 13.58
N GLN A 312 -18.20 -4.87 13.79
CA GLN A 312 -19.21 -5.91 13.56
C GLN A 312 -20.54 -5.70 14.31
N ASP A 313 -20.48 -5.15 15.54
CA ASP A 313 -21.66 -4.87 16.35
C ASP A 313 -22.42 -3.63 15.88
N SER A 314 -21.78 -2.72 15.12
CA SER A 314 -22.45 -1.55 14.53
C SER A 314 -23.54 -1.96 13.55
N ALA A 315 -23.32 -3.02 12.76
CA ALA A 315 -24.37 -3.51 11.86
C ALA A 315 -25.59 -4.01 12.63
N LYS A 316 -25.37 -4.67 13.78
CA LYS A 316 -26.45 -5.14 14.64
C LYS A 316 -27.21 -3.99 15.31
N ARG A 317 -26.50 -2.92 15.71
CA ARG A 317 -27.14 -1.70 16.25
C ARG A 317 -27.99 -1.00 15.20
N GLN A 318 -27.43 -0.79 14.02
CA GLN A 318 -28.09 -0.09 12.91
C GLN A 318 -29.35 -0.83 12.42
N ARG A 319 -29.34 -2.17 12.40
CA ARG A 319 -30.52 -2.97 12.03
C ARG A 319 -31.77 -2.62 12.84
N PHE A 320 -31.66 -2.24 14.12
CA PHE A 320 -32.82 -1.78 14.87
C PHE A 320 -33.47 -0.53 14.26
N VAL A 321 -32.65 0.45 13.83
CA VAL A 321 -33.15 1.67 13.18
C VAL A 321 -33.80 1.32 11.83
N TYR A 322 -33.16 0.44 11.05
CA TYR A 322 -33.69 -0.02 9.76
C TYR A 322 -35.03 -0.75 9.93
N ASP A 323 -35.17 -1.59 10.97
CA ASP A 323 -36.40 -2.31 11.28
C ASP A 323 -37.57 -1.34 11.58
N TYR A 324 -37.32 -0.24 12.29
CA TYR A 324 -38.36 0.78 12.54
C TYR A 324 -38.81 1.48 11.26
N PHE A 325 -37.89 1.73 10.33
CA PHE A 325 -38.20 2.39 9.06
C PHE A 325 -38.63 1.43 7.94
N GLY A 326 -38.50 0.12 8.15
CA GLY A 326 -38.75 -0.89 7.11
C GLY A 326 -37.73 -0.85 5.98
N TRP A 327 -36.50 -0.44 6.27
CA TRP A 327 -35.41 -0.38 5.30
C TRP A 327 -34.68 -1.72 5.18
N GLU A 328 -34.16 -2.00 3.98
CA GLU A 328 -33.26 -3.12 3.76
C GLU A 328 -31.84 -2.72 4.12
N TYR A 329 -31.18 -3.56 4.92
CA TYR A 329 -29.82 -3.27 5.40
C TYR A 329 -28.79 -3.78 4.38
N PRO A 330 -27.73 -3.00 4.05
CA PRO A 330 -26.73 -3.37 3.06
C PRO A 330 -26.01 -4.70 3.38
N GLU A 331 -25.41 -5.30 2.34
CA GLU A 331 -24.50 -6.42 2.54
C GLU A 331 -23.26 -5.96 3.31
N VAL A 332 -22.73 -6.80 4.21
CA VAL A 332 -21.60 -6.43 5.07
C VAL A 332 -20.48 -7.44 4.97
N LEU A 333 -19.31 -6.96 4.63
CA LEU A 333 -18.07 -7.72 4.63
C LEU A 333 -17.12 -7.11 5.67
N HIS A 334 -16.41 -7.99 6.38
CA HIS A 334 -15.43 -7.59 7.38
C HIS A 334 -14.05 -8.11 7.03
N TRP A 335 -13.03 -7.34 7.36
CA TRP A 335 -11.63 -7.78 7.37
C TRP A 335 -11.03 -7.65 8.77
N GLY A 336 -10.00 -8.43 9.07
CA GLY A 336 -9.25 -8.34 10.33
C GLY A 336 -8.29 -7.17 10.36
N HIS A 337 -7.70 -6.89 11.52
CA HIS A 337 -6.81 -5.73 11.67
C HIS A 337 -5.53 -5.90 10.85
N VAL A 338 -5.04 -4.81 10.28
CA VAL A 338 -3.72 -4.75 9.63
C VAL A 338 -2.69 -4.35 10.66
N GLN A 339 -1.65 -5.15 10.80
CA GLN A 339 -0.47 -4.85 11.60
C GLN A 339 0.74 -4.67 10.68
N VAL A 340 1.70 -3.87 11.10
CA VAL A 340 2.96 -3.64 10.38
C VAL A 340 4.07 -3.73 11.42
N ASP A 341 4.87 -4.79 11.36
CA ASP A 341 5.91 -5.09 12.36
C ASP A 341 7.23 -4.36 12.10
N GLU A 342 7.45 -3.87 10.89
CA GLU A 342 8.69 -3.17 10.49
C GLU A 342 8.90 -1.83 11.23
N TYR A 343 7.84 -1.29 11.83
CA TYR A 343 7.86 0.01 12.49
C TYR A 343 7.75 -0.13 14.01
N ASP A 344 8.62 0.58 14.73
CA ASP A 344 8.51 0.76 16.19
C ASP A 344 7.33 1.68 16.60
N VAL A 345 6.77 2.41 15.64
CA VAL A 345 5.65 3.34 15.84
C VAL A 345 4.31 2.65 15.56
N LYS A 346 3.39 2.72 16.52
CA LYS A 346 2.04 2.16 16.36
C LYS A 346 1.25 2.89 15.27
N LEU A 347 0.48 2.11 14.50
CA LEU A 347 -0.51 2.58 13.53
C LEU A 347 -1.70 3.26 14.24
N SER A 348 -1.49 4.49 14.70
CA SER A 348 -2.48 5.30 15.40
C SER A 348 -2.20 6.77 15.16
N THR A 349 -3.16 7.48 14.56
CA THR A 349 -3.05 8.92 14.28
C THR A 349 -2.76 9.73 15.55
N SER A 350 -3.37 9.39 16.69
CA SER A 350 -3.10 10.12 17.95
C SER A 350 -1.70 9.83 18.50
N THR A 351 -1.17 8.63 18.31
CA THR A 351 0.19 8.26 18.74
C THR A 351 1.23 8.99 17.90
N ILE A 352 1.09 8.98 16.57
CA ILE A 352 2.01 9.68 15.66
C ILE A 352 1.99 11.19 15.93
N LYS A 353 0.78 11.78 16.09
CA LYS A 353 0.64 13.21 16.45
C LYS A 353 1.36 13.57 17.76
N GLN A 354 1.33 12.68 18.75
CA GLN A 354 2.02 12.89 20.02
C GLN A 354 3.54 12.82 19.85
N LEU A 355 4.07 11.83 19.12
CA LEU A 355 5.51 11.70 18.85
C LEU A 355 6.07 12.92 18.10
N ILE A 356 5.30 13.47 17.15
CA ILE A 356 5.67 14.72 16.46
C ILE A 356 5.68 15.89 17.45
N ALA A 357 4.66 16.00 18.31
CA ALA A 357 4.57 17.07 19.30
C ALA A 357 5.70 17.00 20.35
N ASP A 358 6.17 15.80 20.66
CA ASP A 358 7.29 15.56 21.59
C ASP A 358 8.67 15.70 20.92
N GLY A 359 8.71 15.92 19.60
CA GLY A 359 9.94 16.07 18.81
C GLY A 359 10.66 14.75 18.52
N GLU A 360 10.02 13.61 18.75
CA GLU A 360 10.58 12.28 18.44
C GLU A 360 10.49 11.96 16.94
N LEU A 361 9.47 12.51 16.26
CA LEU A 361 9.31 12.49 14.80
C LEU A 361 9.33 13.92 14.26
N THR A 362 9.90 14.11 13.08
CA THR A 362 10.07 15.44 12.47
C THR A 362 8.81 15.97 11.81
N GLY A 363 7.93 15.04 11.42
CA GLY A 363 6.68 15.35 10.75
C GLY A 363 5.87 14.09 10.47
N TRP A 364 4.75 14.25 9.78
CA TRP A 364 3.94 13.12 9.32
C TRP A 364 4.63 12.34 8.21
N ASP A 365 5.53 12.96 7.46
CA ASP A 365 6.31 12.43 6.36
C ASP A 365 7.72 11.96 6.77
N ASP A 366 7.99 11.92 8.08
CA ASP A 366 9.21 11.32 8.64
C ASP A 366 9.29 9.84 8.19
N PRO A 367 10.46 9.35 7.71
CA PRO A 367 10.59 7.98 7.22
C PRO A 367 10.21 6.93 8.28
N ARG A 368 10.39 7.24 9.56
CA ARG A 368 10.08 6.37 10.72
C ARG A 368 8.58 6.37 11.06
N ALA A 369 7.80 7.27 10.47
CA ALA A 369 6.36 7.29 10.61
C ALA A 369 5.71 6.35 9.57
N PRO A 370 4.85 5.40 9.97
CA PRO A 370 4.16 4.50 9.03
C PRO A 370 2.97 5.18 8.35
N THR A 371 3.20 6.32 7.72
CA THR A 371 2.18 7.16 7.07
C THR A 371 2.19 7.05 5.57
N ILE A 372 1.05 7.33 4.92
CA ILE A 372 1.00 7.39 3.46
C ILE A 372 1.92 8.51 2.96
N GLN A 373 1.98 9.64 3.67
CA GLN A 373 2.90 10.74 3.37
C GLN A 373 4.38 10.31 3.42
N SER A 374 4.77 9.52 4.43
CA SER A 374 6.12 8.96 4.55
C SER A 374 6.43 7.97 3.44
N MET A 375 5.50 7.05 3.12
CA MET A 375 5.66 6.13 1.99
C MET A 375 5.84 6.89 0.68
N ARG A 376 5.03 7.92 0.44
CA ARG A 376 5.13 8.81 -0.73
C ARG A 376 6.48 9.52 -0.79
N ARG A 377 6.91 10.13 0.33
CA ARG A 377 8.21 10.82 0.43
C ARG A 377 9.38 9.85 0.27
N ARG A 378 9.23 8.57 0.64
CA ARG A 378 10.26 7.55 0.38
C ARG A 378 10.31 7.10 -1.08
N GLY A 379 9.32 7.42 -1.91
CA GLY A 379 9.22 6.97 -3.30
C GLY A 379 8.48 5.63 -3.49
N ILE A 380 7.73 5.18 -2.47
CA ILE A 380 6.90 3.98 -2.54
C ILE A 380 5.58 4.35 -3.19
N GLN A 381 5.36 3.92 -4.44
CA GLN A 381 4.19 4.18 -5.26
C GLN A 381 2.89 3.74 -4.57
N GLY A 382 1.82 4.53 -4.73
CA GLY A 382 0.52 4.20 -4.15
C GLY A 382 -0.03 2.86 -4.64
N GLN A 383 0.21 2.51 -5.91
CA GLN A 383 -0.19 1.21 -6.47
C GLN A 383 0.45 0.03 -5.72
N ALA A 384 1.72 0.13 -5.30
CA ALA A 384 2.37 -0.92 -4.52
C ALA A 384 1.63 -1.17 -3.18
N LEU A 385 1.12 -0.11 -2.55
CA LEU A 385 0.30 -0.23 -1.34
C LEU A 385 -1.07 -0.86 -1.65
N VAL A 386 -1.69 -0.51 -2.77
CA VAL A 386 -2.96 -1.10 -3.21
C VAL A 386 -2.81 -2.59 -3.43
N ASP A 387 -1.84 -3.00 -4.26
CA ASP A 387 -1.58 -4.40 -4.59
C ASP A 387 -1.38 -5.21 -3.31
N SER A 388 -0.45 -4.76 -2.44
CA SER A 388 -0.19 -5.44 -1.16
C SER A 388 -1.40 -5.46 -0.21
N MET A 389 -2.29 -4.47 -0.25
CA MET A 389 -3.50 -4.45 0.60
C MET A 389 -4.59 -5.37 0.07
N THR A 390 -4.73 -5.48 -1.25
CA THR A 390 -5.68 -6.41 -1.87
C THR A 390 -5.22 -7.87 -1.68
N GLU A 391 -3.90 -8.10 -1.69
CA GLU A 391 -3.26 -9.39 -1.40
C GLU A 391 -3.63 -10.01 -0.05
N LEU A 392 -3.94 -9.17 0.94
CA LEU A 392 -4.38 -9.63 2.27
C LEU A 392 -5.77 -10.30 2.25
N GLY A 393 -6.52 -10.16 1.15
CA GLY A 393 -7.86 -10.68 0.99
C GLY A 393 -8.86 -10.15 2.02
N MET A 394 -9.94 -10.91 2.23
CA MET A 394 -11.07 -10.54 3.10
C MET A 394 -11.18 -11.42 4.36
N SER A 395 -10.05 -11.97 4.82
CA SER A 395 -10.01 -12.72 6.09
C SER A 395 -10.38 -11.80 7.26
N THR A 396 -11.20 -12.31 8.19
CA THR A 396 -11.56 -11.60 9.43
C THR A 396 -10.53 -11.77 10.54
N SER A 397 -9.53 -12.63 10.35
CA SER A 397 -8.39 -12.76 11.27
C SER A 397 -7.44 -11.59 11.08
N ASP A 398 -6.74 -11.19 12.12
CA ASP A 398 -5.67 -10.20 12.02
C ASP A 398 -4.62 -10.66 10.98
N VAL A 399 -4.13 -9.69 10.22
CA VAL A 399 -3.18 -9.91 9.14
C VAL A 399 -2.00 -8.95 9.28
N ASP A 400 -0.82 -9.47 9.00
CA ASP A 400 0.42 -8.70 8.99
C ASP A 400 0.70 -8.25 7.57
N LEU A 401 0.76 -6.94 7.35
CA LEU A 401 1.25 -6.38 6.10
C LEU A 401 2.78 -6.45 6.14
N ALA A 402 3.32 -7.44 5.44
CA ALA A 402 4.76 -7.57 5.28
C ALA A 402 5.28 -6.43 4.39
N MET A 403 6.13 -5.57 4.94
CA MET A 403 6.76 -4.49 4.16
C MET A 403 7.60 -5.05 3.00
N SER A 404 8.12 -6.27 3.12
CA SER A 404 8.78 -6.96 2.01
C SER A 404 7.88 -7.14 0.78
N SER A 405 6.57 -7.34 0.95
CA SER A 405 5.61 -7.42 -0.16
C SER A 405 5.41 -6.05 -0.79
N VAL A 406 5.21 -5.01 0.04
CA VAL A 406 5.12 -3.61 -0.46
C VAL A 406 6.37 -3.23 -1.24
N TYR A 407 7.55 -3.61 -0.76
CA TYR A 407 8.83 -3.33 -1.41
C TYR A 407 9.04 -4.13 -2.69
N ALA A 408 8.54 -5.37 -2.75
CA ALA A 408 8.57 -6.17 -3.98
C ALA A 408 7.66 -5.52 -5.05
N ASN A 409 6.41 -5.24 -4.70
CA ASN A 409 5.46 -4.61 -5.61
C ASN A 409 5.96 -3.22 -6.05
N ASN A 410 6.59 -2.45 -5.16
CA ASN A 410 7.18 -1.18 -5.53
C ASN A 410 8.38 -1.32 -6.48
N ARG A 411 9.24 -2.34 -6.27
CA ARG A 411 10.37 -2.62 -7.16
C ARG A 411 9.89 -2.89 -8.58
N ASP A 412 8.84 -3.70 -8.73
CA ASP A 412 8.28 -4.04 -10.04
C ASP A 412 7.73 -2.80 -10.78
N LEU A 413 7.29 -1.78 -10.04
CA LEU A 413 6.81 -0.52 -10.60
C LEU A 413 7.93 0.48 -10.96
N VAL A 414 9.06 0.47 -10.26
CA VAL A 414 10.08 1.53 -10.38
C VAL A 414 11.41 1.10 -11.02
N ASP A 415 11.76 -0.19 -11.02
CA ASP A 415 13.10 -0.67 -11.45
C ASP A 415 13.41 -0.34 -12.91
N ASP A 416 12.43 -0.53 -13.80
CA ASP A 416 12.57 -0.24 -15.23
C ASP A 416 12.85 1.25 -15.48
N ALA A 417 12.22 2.14 -14.73
CA ALA A 417 12.36 3.58 -14.89
C ALA A 417 13.60 4.16 -14.17
N ALA A 418 13.96 3.63 -12.99
CA ALA A 418 14.96 4.22 -12.11
C ALA A 418 16.37 4.20 -12.70
N ASN A 419 17.05 5.33 -12.84
CA ASN A 419 18.46 5.30 -13.22
C ASN A 419 19.34 4.85 -12.04
N ARG A 420 20.47 4.21 -12.34
CA ARG A 420 21.41 3.66 -11.35
C ARG A 420 22.46 4.70 -11.04
N TYR A 421 22.71 4.91 -9.75
CA TYR A 421 23.78 5.77 -9.28
C TYR A 421 24.63 5.13 -8.18
N PHE A 422 25.82 5.66 -7.94
CA PHE A 422 26.66 5.28 -6.82
C PHE A 422 26.45 6.20 -5.61
N PHE A 423 26.33 5.58 -4.44
CA PHE A 423 26.34 6.23 -3.14
C PHE A 423 27.11 5.34 -2.17
N VAL A 424 28.22 5.86 -1.65
CA VAL A 424 29.09 5.17 -0.70
C VAL A 424 28.77 5.67 0.69
N ARG A 425 28.28 4.76 1.54
CA ARG A 425 27.80 5.09 2.88
C ARG A 425 28.97 5.24 3.85
N ASP A 426 28.90 6.24 4.71
CA ASP A 426 29.82 6.41 5.83
C ASP A 426 29.12 6.04 7.13
N ARG A 427 29.56 4.94 7.76
CA ARG A 427 28.95 4.37 8.98
C ARG A 427 30.03 3.99 9.96
N ASP A 428 29.76 4.14 11.27
CA ASP A 428 30.74 3.80 12.32
C ASP A 428 31.30 2.37 12.21
N GLU A 429 30.46 1.40 11.85
CA GLU A 429 30.87 -0.02 11.70
C GLU A 429 31.43 -0.36 10.30
N ALA A 430 31.19 0.51 9.32
CA ALA A 430 31.56 0.34 7.92
C ALA A 430 31.93 1.71 7.32
N PRO A 431 33.05 2.32 7.76
CA PRO A 431 33.40 3.67 7.36
C PRO A 431 33.69 3.77 5.87
N ALA A 432 33.39 4.93 5.32
CA ALA A 432 33.84 5.30 3.99
C ALA A 432 35.36 5.56 4.03
N VAL A 433 36.10 4.98 3.08
CA VAL A 433 37.56 5.13 3.00
C VAL A 433 37.97 5.70 1.65
N GLU A 434 38.77 6.76 1.71
CA GLU A 434 39.38 7.39 0.55
C GLU A 434 40.69 6.70 0.19
N LEU A 435 40.80 6.26 -1.06
CA LEU A 435 41.99 5.61 -1.60
C LEU A 435 42.35 6.20 -2.97
N PRO A 436 43.61 6.62 -3.18
CA PRO A 436 44.10 6.95 -4.50
C PRO A 436 44.15 5.70 -5.37
N VAL A 437 43.67 5.83 -6.60
CA VAL A 437 43.85 4.87 -7.68
C VAL A 437 45.12 5.25 -8.43
N VAL A 438 46.07 4.32 -8.52
CA VAL A 438 47.40 4.55 -9.08
C VAL A 438 47.68 3.59 -10.24
N ASP A 439 48.67 3.95 -11.06
CA ASP A 439 49.18 3.09 -12.12
C ASP A 439 49.72 1.77 -11.53
N GLY A 440 49.08 0.66 -11.87
CA GLY A 440 49.53 -0.69 -11.52
C GLY A 440 50.20 -1.38 -12.70
N ASP A 441 49.51 -2.39 -13.25
CA ASP A 441 49.96 -3.10 -14.45
C ASP A 441 49.69 -2.31 -15.75
N ALA A 442 48.83 -1.28 -15.67
CA ALA A 442 48.49 -0.36 -16.74
C ALA A 442 48.23 1.06 -16.19
N PRO A 443 48.24 2.10 -17.06
CA PRO A 443 47.86 3.45 -16.66
C PRO A 443 46.41 3.48 -16.16
N ALA A 444 46.18 4.07 -15.00
CA ALA A 444 44.83 4.24 -14.42
C ALA A 444 44.00 5.22 -15.28
N PRO A 445 42.79 4.85 -15.74
CA PRO A 445 41.89 5.79 -16.40
C PRO A 445 41.50 6.95 -15.48
N ASP A 446 41.26 8.13 -16.08
CA ASP A 446 40.81 9.32 -15.36
C ASP A 446 39.34 9.20 -14.87
N ALA A 447 38.54 8.30 -15.45
CA ALA A 447 37.13 8.10 -15.12
C ALA A 447 36.63 6.68 -15.43
N GLY A 448 35.60 6.24 -14.72
CA GLY A 448 34.80 5.05 -15.03
C GLY A 448 33.55 5.38 -15.83
N HIS A 449 33.01 4.39 -16.53
CA HIS A 449 31.85 4.53 -17.43
C HIS A 449 30.77 3.46 -17.14
N PRO A 450 30.18 3.42 -15.94
CA PRO A 450 29.07 2.51 -15.65
C PRO A 450 27.80 2.87 -16.45
N SER A 451 27.04 1.87 -16.89
CA SER A 451 25.76 2.10 -17.58
C SER A 451 24.68 2.67 -16.64
N LEU A 452 23.90 3.64 -17.13
CA LEU A 452 22.78 4.25 -16.38
C LEU A 452 21.71 3.23 -15.99
N HIS A 453 21.44 2.24 -16.83
CA HIS A 453 20.56 1.12 -16.53
C HIS A 453 21.07 -0.12 -17.27
N PRO A 454 21.22 -1.28 -16.62
CA PRO A 454 21.72 -2.50 -17.26
C PRO A 454 20.86 -2.97 -18.45
N ASP A 455 19.53 -2.95 -18.29
CA ASP A 455 18.59 -3.42 -19.32
C ASP A 455 18.18 -2.35 -20.37
N HIS A 456 18.59 -1.09 -20.19
CA HIS A 456 18.29 0.01 -21.13
C HIS A 456 19.57 0.65 -21.68
N PRO A 457 20.30 -0.04 -22.57
CA PRO A 457 21.58 0.43 -23.11
C PRO A 457 21.45 1.71 -23.95
N ASP A 458 20.26 2.03 -24.44
CA ASP A 458 19.95 3.28 -25.16
C ASP A 458 20.06 4.53 -24.28
N ARG A 459 19.96 4.39 -22.95
CA ARG A 459 20.20 5.48 -21.99
C ARG A 459 21.68 5.85 -21.88
N GLY A 460 22.57 4.96 -22.31
CA GLY A 460 24.01 5.17 -22.33
C GLY A 460 24.68 5.01 -20.97
N ASP A 461 25.96 5.40 -20.93
CA ASP A 461 26.82 5.30 -19.77
C ASP A 461 26.99 6.68 -19.12
N ARG A 462 27.13 6.70 -17.79
CA ARG A 462 27.53 7.89 -17.03
C ARG A 462 29.05 7.91 -16.86
N GLU A 463 29.64 9.10 -16.85
CA GLU A 463 31.06 9.28 -16.59
C GLU A 463 31.25 9.60 -15.10
N VAL A 464 32.08 8.80 -14.42
CA VAL A 464 32.37 8.94 -12.98
C VAL A 464 33.85 9.25 -12.82
N PRO A 465 34.24 10.47 -12.41
CA PRO A 465 35.64 10.83 -12.21
C PRO A 465 36.33 9.87 -11.24
N ALA A 466 37.55 9.48 -11.55
CA ALA A 466 38.42 8.68 -10.68
C ALA A 466 39.62 9.53 -10.23
N GLY A 467 40.68 8.89 -9.74
CA GLY A 467 41.80 9.56 -9.08
C GLY A 467 41.84 9.17 -7.62
N THR A 468 41.16 9.89 -6.74
CA THR A 468 40.89 9.41 -5.38
C THR A 468 39.44 8.96 -5.30
N VAL A 469 39.22 7.71 -4.88
CA VAL A 469 37.88 7.11 -4.79
C VAL A 469 37.53 6.82 -3.34
N VAL A 470 36.24 6.88 -3.06
CA VAL A 470 35.64 6.46 -1.79
C VAL A 470 35.01 5.10 -1.99
N VAL A 471 35.24 4.19 -1.04
CA VAL A 471 34.59 2.87 -0.98
C VAL A 471 34.15 2.56 0.45
N GLU A 472 33.19 1.65 0.62
CA GLU A 472 32.83 1.17 1.97
C GLU A 472 33.94 0.22 2.46
N SER A 473 34.49 0.43 3.65
CA SER A 473 35.61 -0.39 4.13
C SER A 473 35.38 -1.91 4.12
N PRO A 474 34.15 -2.45 4.35
CA PRO A 474 33.90 -3.89 4.27
C PRO A 474 33.97 -4.46 2.85
N ASP A 475 33.89 -3.62 1.83
CA ASP A 475 34.00 -4.00 0.42
C ASP A 475 35.46 -4.15 -0.04
N LEU A 476 36.43 -3.71 0.76
CA LEU A 476 37.84 -3.89 0.47
C LEU A 476 38.29 -5.32 0.76
N PRO A 477 38.95 -5.99 -0.19
CA PRO A 477 39.51 -7.32 0.04
C PRO A 477 40.76 -7.23 0.94
N PRO A 478 41.34 -8.36 1.36
CA PRO A 478 42.65 -8.38 1.98
C PRO A 478 43.74 -7.71 1.13
N GLU A 479 44.75 -7.14 1.77
CA GLU A 479 45.91 -6.53 1.07
C GLU A 479 46.58 -7.53 0.11
N GLY A 480 46.78 -7.10 -1.13
CA GLY A 480 47.32 -7.88 -2.24
C GLY A 480 46.26 -8.62 -3.08
N GLU A 481 45.00 -8.60 -2.67
CA GLU A 481 43.88 -9.19 -3.42
C GLU A 481 43.18 -8.15 -4.31
N ARG A 482 42.31 -8.65 -5.21
CA ARG A 482 41.72 -7.86 -6.29
C ARG A 482 40.25 -7.58 -6.01
N VAL A 483 39.77 -6.45 -6.49
CA VAL A 483 38.35 -6.07 -6.50
C VAL A 483 38.01 -5.35 -7.80
N TRP A 484 36.76 -5.42 -8.23
CA TRP A 484 36.29 -4.75 -9.44
C TRP A 484 35.49 -3.51 -9.08
N LEU A 485 36.01 -2.34 -9.42
CA LEU A 485 35.29 -1.08 -9.33
C LEU A 485 34.29 -1.01 -10.50
N LYS A 486 32.99 -1.03 -10.19
CA LYS A 486 31.93 -1.11 -11.22
C LYS A 486 32.05 0.04 -12.22
N GLY A 487 32.07 -0.30 -13.52
CA GLY A 487 32.25 0.66 -14.62
C GLY A 487 33.67 1.21 -14.80
N TYR A 488 34.60 0.93 -13.88
CA TYR A 488 35.98 1.41 -13.95
C TYR A 488 36.97 0.31 -14.35
N GLY A 489 36.97 -0.82 -13.63
CA GLY A 489 37.82 -1.98 -13.91
C GLY A 489 38.42 -2.64 -12.67
N CYS A 490 39.28 -3.63 -12.91
CA CYS A 490 39.92 -4.40 -11.85
C CYS A 490 41.08 -3.62 -11.21
N VAL A 491 41.10 -3.57 -9.88
CA VAL A 491 42.17 -2.98 -9.08
C VAL A 491 42.70 -3.99 -8.05
N ARG A 492 43.94 -3.83 -7.60
CA ARG A 492 44.51 -4.53 -6.44
C ARG A 492 44.57 -3.58 -5.25
N TYR A 493 44.13 -4.03 -4.09
CA TYR A 493 44.24 -3.25 -2.87
C TYR A 493 45.62 -3.44 -2.22
N ASP A 494 46.43 -2.38 -2.21
CA ASP A 494 47.80 -2.40 -1.67
C ASP A 494 47.89 -1.76 -0.26
N GLY A 495 46.75 -1.55 0.40
CA GLY A 495 46.64 -1.09 1.79
C GLY A 495 46.30 0.40 1.90
N ASP A 496 47.09 1.28 1.28
CA ASP A 496 46.85 2.72 1.24
C ASP A 496 46.52 3.26 -0.16
N GLU A 497 46.44 2.37 -1.16
CA GLU A 497 46.13 2.71 -2.55
C GLU A 497 45.47 1.52 -3.30
N LEU A 498 44.86 1.83 -4.45
CA LEU A 498 44.28 0.87 -5.39
C LEU A 498 45.08 0.89 -6.69
N ALA A 499 45.83 -0.19 -6.97
CA ALA A 499 46.64 -0.29 -8.19
C ALA A 499 45.81 -0.86 -9.36
N PHE A 500 45.69 -0.10 -10.47
CA PHE A 500 44.91 -0.51 -11.64
C PHE A 500 45.57 -1.63 -12.45
N LEU A 501 44.80 -2.68 -12.81
CA LEU A 501 45.34 -3.89 -13.43
C LEU A 501 44.99 -4.10 -14.93
N ASP A 502 44.06 -3.33 -15.50
CA ASP A 502 43.54 -3.52 -16.88
C ASP A 502 43.18 -4.98 -17.19
N ALA A 503 42.60 -5.68 -16.22
CA ALA A 503 42.14 -7.06 -16.40
C ALA A 503 40.82 -7.08 -17.17
N ASP A 504 40.65 -8.08 -18.03
CA ASP A 504 39.39 -8.31 -18.75
C ASP A 504 38.25 -8.58 -17.76
N ILE A 505 37.03 -8.15 -18.09
CA ILE A 505 35.83 -8.38 -17.27
C ILE A 505 35.53 -9.86 -17.05
N ASP A 506 36.11 -10.74 -17.86
CA ASP A 506 36.06 -12.19 -17.66
C ASP A 506 36.50 -12.63 -16.25
N VAL A 507 37.40 -11.89 -15.56
CA VAL A 507 37.78 -12.20 -14.16
C VAL A 507 36.61 -12.11 -13.17
N VAL A 508 35.61 -11.26 -13.46
CA VAL A 508 34.37 -11.18 -12.69
C VAL A 508 33.45 -12.34 -13.04
N ARG A 509 33.35 -12.69 -14.33
CA ARG A 509 32.47 -13.77 -14.82
C ARG A 509 32.92 -15.15 -14.34
N GLU A 510 34.22 -15.34 -14.14
CA GLU A 510 34.81 -16.55 -13.58
C GLU A 510 34.63 -16.64 -12.04
N GLY A 511 34.15 -15.57 -11.39
CA GLY A 511 33.89 -15.49 -9.96
C GLY A 511 35.15 -15.26 -9.12
N ASP A 512 36.24 -14.80 -9.73
CA ASP A 512 37.53 -14.60 -9.07
C ASP A 512 37.64 -13.24 -8.35
N VAL A 513 36.70 -12.31 -8.62
CA VAL A 513 36.76 -10.92 -8.14
C VAL A 513 35.36 -10.38 -7.84
N ASP A 514 35.17 -9.84 -6.64
CA ASP A 514 33.92 -9.17 -6.23
C ASP A 514 33.75 -7.80 -6.92
N VAL A 515 32.50 -7.42 -7.22
CA VAL A 515 32.14 -6.13 -7.82
C VAL A 515 31.59 -5.19 -6.76
N ILE A 516 32.19 -4.00 -6.66
CA ILE A 516 31.82 -2.99 -5.67
C ILE A 516 31.46 -1.66 -6.34
N HIS A 517 30.59 -0.89 -5.69
CA HIS A 517 30.31 0.51 -6.04
C HIS A 517 31.35 1.41 -5.36
N TRP A 518 31.51 2.62 -5.90
CA TRP A 518 32.50 3.59 -5.46
C TRP A 518 32.04 4.99 -5.86
N ALA A 519 32.58 6.03 -5.23
CA ALA A 519 32.31 7.42 -5.57
C ALA A 519 33.62 8.22 -5.67
N PRO A 520 33.68 9.33 -6.43
CA PRO A 520 34.84 10.23 -6.39
C PRO A 520 34.95 10.92 -5.04
N ALA A 521 36.17 11.03 -4.49
CA ALA A 521 36.40 11.76 -3.23
C ALA A 521 36.38 13.28 -3.42
N ASP A 522 36.98 13.78 -4.52
CA ASP A 522 37.14 15.23 -4.75
C ASP A 522 35.92 15.88 -5.42
N GLU A 523 35.21 15.12 -6.28
CA GLU A 523 34.06 15.58 -7.06
C GLU A 523 32.75 14.89 -6.64
N GLY A 524 32.77 14.20 -5.50
CA GLY A 524 31.58 13.57 -4.93
C GLY A 524 30.63 14.58 -4.30
N LEU A 525 29.37 14.17 -4.16
CA LEU A 525 28.33 14.96 -3.49
C LEU A 525 28.13 14.44 -2.08
N ASP A 526 28.28 15.32 -1.09
CA ASP A 526 27.95 15.01 0.30
C ASP A 526 26.44 14.78 0.39
N THR A 527 26.03 13.55 0.69
CA THR A 527 24.63 13.13 0.56
C THR A 527 24.09 12.61 1.89
N LEU A 528 22.95 13.13 2.32
CA LEU A 528 22.15 12.57 3.41
C LEU A 528 21.05 11.66 2.86
N LEU A 529 21.10 10.38 3.23
CA LEU A 529 20.05 9.40 2.95
C LEU A 529 19.21 9.17 4.22
N ARG A 530 17.98 9.67 4.22
CA ARG A 530 17.02 9.47 5.32
C ARG A 530 16.44 8.05 5.27
N THR A 531 16.40 7.33 6.38
CA THR A 531 15.90 5.93 6.41
C THR A 531 14.99 5.64 7.62
N VAL A 532 14.34 4.47 7.62
CA VAL A 532 13.50 4.01 8.75
C VAL A 532 14.34 3.60 9.97
N ASP A 533 15.60 3.19 9.77
CA ASP A 533 16.49 2.66 10.81
C ASP A 533 17.50 3.69 11.33
N GLY A 534 17.51 4.89 10.73
CA GLY A 534 18.47 5.95 11.03
C GLY A 534 19.10 6.53 9.76
N ASP A 535 19.38 7.82 9.81
CA ASP A 535 19.89 8.54 8.64
C ASP A 535 21.36 8.20 8.38
N VAL A 536 21.74 8.15 7.10
CA VAL A 536 23.07 7.73 6.66
C VAL A 536 23.69 8.82 5.80
N ARG A 537 24.85 9.33 6.20
CA ARG A 537 25.66 10.23 5.37
C ARG A 537 26.62 9.44 4.51
N GLY A 538 27.09 10.05 3.43
CA GLY A 538 28.03 9.42 2.52
C GLY A 538 28.28 10.28 1.29
N VAL A 539 28.96 9.69 0.31
CA VAL A 539 29.36 10.39 -0.92
C VAL A 539 28.65 9.76 -2.11
N ALA A 540 27.89 10.54 -2.85
CA ALA A 540 27.29 10.15 -4.12
C ALA A 540 28.11 10.63 -5.32
N GLU A 541 27.92 10.00 -6.47
CA GLU A 541 28.59 10.45 -7.70
C GLU A 541 28.00 11.78 -8.24
N PRO A 542 28.80 12.61 -8.94
CA PRO A 542 28.39 13.96 -9.37
C PRO A 542 27.20 13.98 -10.33
N ALA A 543 27.02 12.92 -11.13
CA ALA A 543 25.90 12.81 -12.06
C ALA A 543 24.53 12.79 -11.35
N LEU A 544 24.49 12.56 -10.04
CA LEU A 544 23.27 12.67 -9.26
C LEU A 544 22.73 14.11 -9.22
N ALA A 545 23.58 15.14 -9.34
CA ALA A 545 23.17 16.55 -9.33
C ALA A 545 22.26 16.94 -10.50
N ASP A 546 22.26 16.15 -11.58
CA ASP A 546 21.40 16.36 -12.76
C ASP A 546 20.02 15.66 -12.63
N VAL A 547 19.78 14.94 -11.53
CA VAL A 547 18.49 14.24 -11.29
C VAL A 547 17.47 15.25 -10.81
N GLU A 548 16.28 15.27 -11.43
CA GLU A 548 15.20 16.12 -10.97
C GLU A 548 14.68 15.65 -9.59
N PRO A 549 14.36 16.56 -8.65
CA PRO A 549 13.69 16.21 -7.41
C PRO A 549 12.41 15.39 -7.64
N ASP A 550 12.05 14.58 -6.66
CA ASP A 550 10.98 13.58 -6.69
C ASP A 550 11.22 12.36 -7.61
N THR A 551 12.37 12.29 -8.28
CA THR A 551 12.76 11.11 -9.06
C THR A 551 13.21 9.96 -8.15
N VAL A 552 12.70 8.75 -8.40
CA VAL A 552 13.21 7.51 -7.80
C VAL A 552 14.41 7.01 -8.58
N VAL A 553 15.51 6.79 -7.89
CA VAL A 553 16.76 6.23 -8.41
C VAL A 553 17.12 4.95 -7.68
N GLN A 554 18.05 4.17 -8.24
CA GLN A 554 18.64 3.03 -7.55
C GLN A 554 20.10 3.35 -7.19
N PHE A 555 20.40 3.47 -5.91
CA PHE A 555 21.77 3.42 -5.43
C PHE A 555 22.28 1.98 -5.49
N VAL A 556 23.25 1.73 -6.37
CA VAL A 556 23.75 0.38 -6.67
C VAL A 556 24.26 -0.28 -5.39
N ARG A 557 23.79 -1.51 -5.11
CA ARG A 557 24.09 -2.30 -3.89
C ARG A 557 23.62 -1.67 -2.57
N VAL A 558 22.83 -0.59 -2.62
CA VAL A 558 22.21 0.05 -1.45
C VAL A 558 20.69 -0.11 -1.50
N GLY A 559 20.06 0.23 -2.63
CA GLY A 559 18.63 0.10 -2.87
C GLY A 559 18.03 1.32 -3.56
N PHE A 560 16.72 1.37 -3.62
CA PHE A 560 15.95 2.45 -4.22
C PHE A 560 15.80 3.62 -3.25
N ALA A 561 15.88 4.84 -3.77
CA ALA A 561 15.68 6.06 -3.02
C ALA A 561 15.04 7.15 -3.89
N ARG A 562 14.19 7.98 -3.29
CA ARG A 562 13.68 9.20 -3.92
C ARG A 562 14.62 10.37 -3.61
N ILE A 563 15.01 11.13 -4.63
CA ILE A 563 15.75 12.37 -4.45
C ILE A 563 14.79 13.46 -3.97
N ASP A 564 14.98 13.98 -2.77
CA ASP A 564 14.13 15.00 -2.16
C ASP A 564 14.54 16.40 -2.62
N GLY A 565 15.85 16.62 -2.80
CA GLY A 565 16.38 17.87 -3.33
C GLY A 565 17.90 18.00 -3.16
N PHE A 566 18.40 19.17 -3.53
CA PHE A 566 19.81 19.55 -3.45
C PHE A 566 20.00 20.80 -2.60
N ASP A 567 21.19 20.95 -2.04
CA ASP A 567 21.55 22.01 -1.08
C ASP A 567 20.51 22.16 0.06
N PRO A 568 20.12 21.08 0.76
CA PRO A 568 19.13 21.15 1.83
C PRO A 568 19.53 22.17 2.90
N ALA A 569 18.56 22.98 3.34
CA ALA A 569 18.79 23.91 4.43
C ALA A 569 18.98 23.17 5.75
N ALA A 570 19.89 23.68 6.59
CA ALA A 570 20.08 23.18 7.94
C ALA A 570 18.75 23.19 8.73
N THR A 571 18.50 22.11 9.45
CA THR A 571 17.34 21.94 10.32
C THR A 571 17.76 21.93 11.79
N ASP A 572 16.80 22.15 12.69
CA ASP A 572 17.04 22.05 14.15
C ASP A 572 16.96 20.58 14.65
N GLU A 573 16.86 19.61 13.73
CA GLU A 573 16.79 18.18 14.02
C GLU A 573 18.20 17.65 14.33
N ASP A 574 18.36 16.87 15.40
CA ASP A 574 19.67 16.33 15.79
C ASP A 574 20.34 15.50 14.67
N ASP A 575 19.54 14.79 13.86
CA ASP A 575 20.00 13.94 12.75
C ASP A 575 19.58 14.47 11.37
N GLY A 576 18.94 15.64 11.30
CA GLY A 576 18.51 16.21 10.03
C GLY A 576 19.65 16.81 9.20
N PRO A 577 19.32 17.39 8.03
CA PRO A 577 20.29 18.13 7.24
C PRO A 577 20.95 19.22 8.11
N ASP A 578 22.27 19.29 8.09
CA ASP A 578 23.03 20.33 8.79
C ASP A 578 23.47 21.48 7.87
N GLY A 579 23.11 21.37 6.58
CA GLY A 579 23.37 22.36 5.55
C GLY A 579 24.76 22.26 4.95
N THR A 580 25.49 21.19 5.26
CA THR A 580 26.73 20.83 4.57
C THR A 580 26.51 19.86 3.41
N GLU A 581 25.34 19.22 3.36
CA GLU A 581 25.03 18.25 2.33
C GLU A 581 24.68 18.92 0.99
N ASP A 582 25.16 18.33 -0.10
CA ASP A 582 24.82 18.72 -1.47
C ASP A 582 23.50 18.08 -1.91
N ALA A 583 23.16 16.89 -1.39
CA ALA A 583 21.96 16.15 -1.77
C ALA A 583 21.23 15.53 -0.57
N LEU A 584 19.89 15.52 -0.65
CA LEU A 584 18.99 14.85 0.29
C LEU A 584 18.17 13.80 -0.45
N ALA A 585 18.21 12.56 0.04
CA ALA A 585 17.44 11.45 -0.49
C ALA A 585 16.69 10.72 0.62
N TYR A 586 15.59 10.05 0.27
CA TYR A 586 14.80 9.21 1.18
C TYR A 586 14.82 7.78 0.68
N TYR A 587 15.25 6.86 1.54
CA TYR A 587 15.36 5.45 1.21
C TYR A 587 13.97 4.79 1.09
N ALA A 588 13.72 4.15 -0.05
CA ALA A 588 12.52 3.37 -0.29
C ALA A 588 12.69 1.96 0.26
N HIS A 589 13.51 1.14 -0.39
CA HIS A 589 13.70 -0.27 -0.07
C HIS A 589 14.93 -0.83 -0.79
N PRO A 590 15.38 -2.06 -0.45
CA PRO A 590 16.50 -2.71 -1.12
C PRO A 590 16.30 -2.92 -2.62
#